data_AF-A0A917KB29-F1
#
_entry.id   AF-A0A917KB29-F1
#
_cell.length_a   1.000
_cell.length_b   1.000
_cell.length_c   1.000
_cell.angle_alpha   90.00
_cell.angle_beta   90.00
_cell.angle_gamma   90.00
#
_symmetry.space_group_name_H-M   'P 1'
#
loop_
_entity.id
_entity.type
_entity.pdbx_description
1 polymer ?
#
loop_
_entity_poly.entity_id
_entity_poly.type
_entity_poly.pdbx_seq_one_letter_code
_entity_poly.pdbx_strand_id
1 'polypeptide(L)'
;MAGRSVEALGLEDLGLDRAPRDHPLLYPGAWPEASGLLDGDRLWPLDGDDFARAGRTPVLAVGSNACPGQLRHKMAESGIVSPVPMVKCVVIGLGIGVSARVSVMGYVSASPFLTPGAVRELLVTWFDAGQLAVIEASERAYDRAWPPGSDIRIETDAGERLPARSCTSTGTAYCTTAPARPADIRDSVRCSPNSSGNRRG
;
A
#
# COMPACT_ATOMS: atom_id res chain seq x y z
N MET A 1 -15.69 30.81 -18.71
CA MET A 1 -15.39 29.59 -17.92
C MET A 1 -14.21 29.91 -17.02
N ALA A 2 -14.39 30.00 -15.71
CA ALA A 2 -13.25 30.09 -14.80
C ALA A 2 -12.65 28.68 -14.67
N GLY A 3 -11.39 28.51 -15.07
CA GLY A 3 -10.66 27.29 -14.73
C GLY A 3 -10.51 27.26 -13.22
N ARG A 4 -11.03 26.21 -12.56
CA ARG A 4 -10.74 25.98 -11.14
C ARG A 4 -9.25 25.71 -11.03
N SER A 5 -8.56 26.49 -10.21
CA SER A 5 -7.23 26.12 -9.73
C SER A 5 -7.33 24.78 -9.02
N VAL A 6 -6.50 23.81 -9.43
CA VAL A 6 -6.33 22.56 -8.70
C VAL A 6 -5.40 22.88 -7.53
N GLU A 7 -5.99 23.03 -6.34
CA GLU A 7 -5.27 23.47 -5.15
C GLU A 7 -5.02 22.30 -4.19
N ALA A 8 -3.82 22.29 -3.60
CA ALA A 8 -3.40 21.28 -2.65
C ALA A 8 -3.98 21.56 -1.26
N LEU A 9 -4.70 20.60 -0.70
CA LEU A 9 -5.28 20.69 0.64
C LEU A 9 -4.28 20.15 1.68
N GLY A 10 -4.29 20.72 2.88
CA GLY A 10 -3.47 20.23 4.00
C GLY A 10 -3.96 18.87 4.49
N LEU A 11 -3.05 17.98 4.89
CA LEU A 11 -3.45 16.69 5.47
C LEU A 11 -4.25 16.87 6.77
N GLU A 12 -3.94 17.90 7.57
CA GLU A 12 -4.67 18.23 8.80
C GLU A 12 -6.11 18.68 8.49
N ASP A 13 -6.29 19.56 7.50
CA ASP A 13 -7.61 20.02 7.04
C ASP A 13 -8.49 18.86 6.54
N LEU A 14 -7.86 17.81 5.99
CA LEU A 14 -8.51 16.59 5.53
C LEU A 14 -8.65 15.50 6.61
N GLY A 15 -8.06 15.67 7.80
CA GLY A 15 -7.99 14.65 8.84
C GLY A 15 -7.15 13.41 8.48
N LEU A 16 -6.22 13.56 7.53
CA LEU A 16 -5.36 12.52 6.95
C LEU A 16 -3.91 12.54 7.49
N ASP A 17 -3.59 13.47 8.38
CA ASP A 17 -2.26 13.75 8.95
C ASP A 17 -1.77 12.68 9.94
N ARG A 18 -2.67 12.09 10.72
CA ARG A 18 -2.31 11.24 11.86
C ARG A 18 -1.82 9.85 11.45
N ALA A 19 -0.53 9.59 11.68
CA ALA A 19 0.08 8.28 11.47
C ALA A 19 -0.34 7.26 12.56
N PRO A 20 -0.79 6.04 12.20
CA PRO A 20 -0.98 4.93 13.14
C PRO A 20 0.30 4.50 13.88
N ARG A 21 1.48 4.88 13.38
CA ARG A 21 2.77 4.71 14.07
C ARG A 21 2.84 5.48 15.39
N ASP A 22 2.31 6.70 15.42
CA ASP A 22 2.27 7.53 16.65
C ASP A 22 0.93 7.37 17.39
N HIS A 23 -0.13 6.98 16.67
CA HIS A 23 -1.46 6.75 17.21
C HIS A 23 -1.98 5.33 16.89
N PRO A 24 -1.47 4.26 17.55
CA PRO A 24 -1.81 2.88 17.22
C PRO A 24 -3.30 2.54 17.21
N LEU A 25 -4.10 3.21 18.05
CA LEU A 25 -5.55 3.04 18.12
C LEU A 25 -6.29 3.53 16.86
N LEU A 26 -5.63 4.30 15.99
CA LEU A 26 -6.20 4.75 14.71
C LEU A 26 -5.99 3.75 13.58
N TYR A 27 -5.26 2.65 13.77
CA TYR A 27 -4.95 1.68 12.70
C TYR A 27 -6.23 1.20 11.96
N PRO A 28 -6.27 1.20 10.61
CA PRO A 28 -5.16 1.42 9.65
C PRO A 28 -4.85 2.89 9.32
N GLY A 29 -5.48 3.85 9.99
CA GLY A 29 -5.41 5.28 9.69
C GLY A 29 -6.50 5.73 8.73
N ALA A 30 -6.71 7.04 8.62
CA ALA A 30 -7.64 7.61 7.66
C ALA A 30 -7.09 7.50 6.22
N TRP A 31 -7.97 7.23 5.25
CA TRP A 31 -7.62 7.06 3.83
C TRP A 31 -8.23 8.19 3.00
N PRO A 32 -7.61 8.61 1.88
CA PRO A 32 -8.21 9.58 0.96
C PRO A 32 -9.53 9.07 0.36
N GLU A 33 -10.53 9.94 0.24
CA GLU A 33 -11.78 9.61 -0.46
C GLU A 33 -11.59 9.51 -1.99
N ALA A 34 -10.67 10.33 -2.53
CA ALA A 34 -10.34 10.44 -3.95
C ALA A 34 -8.85 10.20 -4.22
N SER A 35 -8.49 10.01 -5.49
CA SER A 35 -7.10 9.95 -5.94
C SER A 35 -6.36 11.27 -5.67
N GLY A 36 -5.07 11.17 -5.31
CA GLY A 36 -4.26 12.34 -5.03
C GLY A 36 -2.76 12.07 -5.02
N LEU A 37 -1.98 13.15 -5.15
CA LEU A 37 -0.52 13.14 -5.05
C LEU A 37 -0.13 13.67 -3.66
N LEU A 38 0.37 12.78 -2.80
CA LEU A 38 0.89 13.13 -1.48
C LEU A 38 2.26 13.80 -1.64
N ASP A 39 2.37 15.05 -1.19
CA ASP A 39 3.56 15.88 -1.28
C ASP A 39 3.77 16.62 0.06
N GLY A 40 4.70 16.10 0.87
CA GLY A 40 4.88 16.56 2.25
C GLY A 40 3.57 16.46 3.06
N ASP A 41 3.14 17.57 3.65
CA ASP A 41 1.91 17.68 4.44
C ASP A 41 0.68 18.12 3.61
N ARG A 42 0.74 17.93 2.29
CA ARG A 42 -0.33 18.27 1.36
C ARG A 42 -0.74 17.09 0.49
N LEU A 43 -2.02 17.07 0.13
CA LEU A 43 -2.58 16.19 -0.89
C LEU A 43 -3.06 17.06 -2.06
N TRP A 44 -2.41 16.91 -3.21
CA TRP A 44 -2.91 17.50 -4.47
C TRP A 44 -3.98 16.56 -5.05
N PRO A 45 -5.14 17.07 -5.50
CA PRO A 45 -6.09 16.28 -6.27
C PRO A 45 -5.42 15.70 -7.53
N LEU A 46 -5.76 14.46 -7.89
CA LEU A 46 -5.22 13.79 -9.06
C LEU A 46 -6.34 13.16 -9.88
N ASP A 47 -6.49 13.62 -11.12
CA ASP A 47 -7.49 13.10 -12.06
C ASP A 47 -6.98 11.78 -12.67
N GLY A 48 -7.30 10.67 -12.00
CA GLY A 48 -7.06 9.30 -12.49
C GLY A 48 -5.59 8.89 -12.52
N ASP A 49 -4.91 9.10 -13.64
CA ASP A 49 -3.53 8.65 -13.86
C ASP A 49 -2.53 9.72 -14.33
N ASP A 50 -2.86 11.00 -14.14
CA ASP A 50 -2.01 12.15 -14.48
C ASP A 50 -0.75 12.30 -13.58
N PHE A 51 0.18 11.35 -13.71
CA PHE A 51 1.51 11.39 -13.09
C PHE A 51 2.52 10.51 -13.83
N ALA A 52 3.80 10.81 -13.64
CA ALA A 52 4.89 10.00 -14.19
C ALA A 52 4.98 8.62 -13.49
N ARG A 53 4.39 7.60 -14.13
CA ARG A 53 4.44 6.17 -13.73
C ARG A 53 5.79 5.50 -14.00
N ALA A 54 6.57 6.01 -14.94
CA ALA A 54 7.84 5.41 -15.33
C ALA A 54 8.82 5.33 -14.15
N GLY A 55 9.37 4.15 -13.88
CA GLY A 55 10.27 3.91 -12.75
C GLY A 55 9.57 3.81 -11.39
N ARG A 56 8.23 3.89 -11.31
CA ARG A 56 7.47 3.66 -10.09
C ARG A 56 6.94 2.22 -10.01
N THR A 57 7.01 1.68 -8.81
CA THR A 57 6.33 0.48 -8.35
C THR A 57 5.03 0.90 -7.64
N PRO A 58 3.85 0.89 -8.30
CA PRO A 58 2.52 0.92 -7.66
C PRO A 58 2.38 -0.06 -6.50
N VAL A 59 1.42 0.10 -5.58
CA VAL A 59 1.16 -0.75 -4.39
C VAL A 59 -0.29 -0.66 -3.88
N LEU A 60 -1.07 -1.74 -4.05
CA LEU A 60 -2.43 -1.88 -3.55
C LEU A 60 -2.50 -1.91 -2.01
N ALA A 61 -2.64 -0.77 -1.37
CA ALA A 61 -2.73 -0.65 0.07
C ALA A 61 -4.04 -1.20 0.65
N VAL A 62 -3.92 -2.11 1.63
CA VAL A 62 -5.02 -2.72 2.41
C VAL A 62 -4.92 -2.42 3.91
N GLY A 63 -3.97 -1.57 4.31
CA GLY A 63 -3.64 -1.23 5.70
C GLY A 63 -2.99 0.15 5.78
N SER A 64 -2.05 0.34 6.70
CA SER A 64 -1.51 1.68 6.98
C SER A 64 -0.72 2.34 5.85
N ASN A 65 -0.33 1.61 4.81
CA ASN A 65 0.22 2.18 3.58
C ASN A 65 -0.83 2.89 2.68
N ALA A 66 -2.12 2.88 3.07
CA ALA A 66 -3.17 3.72 2.47
C ALA A 66 -3.39 5.04 3.24
N CYS A 67 -2.77 5.20 4.41
CA CYS A 67 -2.89 6.40 5.24
C CYS A 67 -1.81 7.43 4.84
N PRO A 68 -2.19 8.64 4.40
CA PRO A 68 -1.22 9.66 3.97
C PRO A 68 -0.26 10.06 5.09
N GLY A 69 -0.77 10.32 6.30
CA GLY A 69 0.04 10.59 7.49
C GLY A 69 1.06 9.50 7.79
N GLN A 70 0.69 8.23 7.63
CA GLN A 70 1.63 7.12 7.79
C GLN A 70 2.76 7.13 6.75
N LEU A 71 2.42 7.36 5.49
CA LEU A 71 3.41 7.44 4.41
C LEU A 71 4.30 8.66 4.61
N ARG A 72 3.72 9.83 4.87
CA ARG A 72 4.41 11.08 5.20
C ARG A 72 5.41 10.88 6.33
N HIS A 73 5.02 10.22 7.42
CA HIS A 73 5.91 9.85 8.52
C HIS A 73 7.10 9.01 8.05
N LYS A 74 6.84 7.90 7.33
CA LYS A 74 7.89 7.00 6.82
C LYS A 74 8.87 7.73 5.89
N MET A 75 8.36 8.60 5.01
CA MET A 75 9.18 9.40 4.09
C MET A 75 9.99 10.46 4.83
N ALA A 76 9.40 11.14 5.81
CA ALA A 76 10.07 12.13 6.66
C ALA A 76 11.24 11.53 7.46
N GLU A 77 11.02 10.39 8.14
CA GLU A 77 12.07 9.65 8.86
C GLU A 77 13.25 9.26 7.94
N SER A 78 12.99 9.11 6.65
CA SER A 78 13.96 8.68 5.64
C SER A 78 14.55 9.82 4.79
N GLY A 79 14.16 11.07 5.06
CA GLY A 79 14.60 12.24 4.28
C GLY A 79 14.04 12.31 2.85
N ILE A 80 13.00 11.52 2.53
CA ILE A 80 12.39 11.51 1.19
C ILE A 80 11.39 12.65 1.07
N VAL A 81 11.56 13.46 0.02
CA VAL A 81 10.69 14.59 -0.34
C VAL A 81 10.03 14.41 -1.72
N SER A 82 10.26 13.29 -2.42
CA SER A 82 9.56 13.03 -3.68
C SER A 82 8.08 12.73 -3.41
N PRO A 83 7.14 13.23 -4.24
CA PRO A 83 5.72 12.95 -4.06
C PRO A 83 5.34 11.47 -4.31
N VAL A 84 4.28 11.02 -3.64
CA VAL A 84 3.70 9.67 -3.73
C VAL A 84 2.30 9.75 -4.34
N PRO A 85 2.07 9.30 -5.59
CA PRO A 85 0.74 9.15 -6.15
C PRO A 85 -0.05 8.07 -5.39
N MET A 86 -1.29 8.36 -5.03
CA MET A 86 -2.22 7.46 -4.34
C MET A 86 -3.52 7.40 -5.17
N VAL A 87 -3.72 6.32 -5.92
CA VAL A 87 -4.81 6.19 -6.90
C VAL A 87 -5.90 5.27 -6.36
N LYS A 88 -7.16 5.73 -6.34
CA LYS A 88 -8.32 4.91 -5.98
C LYS A 88 -8.52 3.77 -6.97
N CYS A 89 -8.90 2.60 -6.46
CA CYS A 89 -9.19 1.44 -7.27
C CYS A 89 -10.32 0.58 -6.69
N VAL A 90 -11.03 -0.10 -7.57
CA VAL A 90 -11.91 -1.21 -7.24
C VAL A 90 -11.13 -2.51 -7.41
N VAL A 91 -11.17 -3.37 -6.39
CA VAL A 91 -10.55 -4.69 -6.39
C VAL A 91 -11.61 -5.76 -6.22
N ILE A 92 -11.61 -6.72 -7.15
CA ILE A 92 -12.50 -7.88 -7.17
C ILE A 92 -11.70 -9.12 -6.81
N GLY A 93 -12.23 -9.99 -5.95
CA GLY A 93 -11.61 -11.25 -5.54
C GLY A 93 -10.82 -11.19 -4.23
N LEU A 94 -10.84 -10.05 -3.52
CA LEU A 94 -10.00 -9.81 -2.35
C LEU A 94 -10.82 -9.48 -1.09
N GLY A 95 -10.59 -10.26 -0.04
CA GLY A 95 -10.99 -9.95 1.33
C GLY A 95 -9.86 -9.27 2.10
N ILE A 96 -10.22 -8.49 3.11
CA ILE A 96 -9.28 -7.93 4.09
C ILE A 96 -9.72 -8.43 5.46
N GLY A 97 -8.81 -9.10 6.15
CA GLY A 97 -8.98 -9.57 7.52
C GLY A 97 -7.90 -8.98 8.40
N VAL A 98 -7.70 -9.58 9.57
CA VAL A 98 -6.63 -9.22 10.50
C VAL A 98 -5.60 -10.36 10.55
N SER A 99 -4.33 -10.01 10.63
CA SER A 99 -3.26 -10.99 10.84
C SER A 99 -3.34 -11.58 12.26
N ALA A 100 -2.84 -12.80 12.46
CA ALA A 100 -2.72 -13.38 13.81
C ALA A 100 -1.58 -12.75 14.65
N ARG A 101 -1.03 -11.58 14.24
CA ARG A 101 0.12 -10.93 14.87
C ARG A 101 -0.23 -9.51 15.29
N VAL A 102 0.00 -9.20 16.55
CA VAL A 102 0.11 -7.83 17.05
C VAL A 102 1.49 -7.30 16.66
N SER A 103 1.55 -6.10 16.09
CA SER A 103 2.80 -5.41 15.77
C SER A 103 3.54 -5.00 17.05
N VAL A 104 4.82 -4.64 16.95
CA VAL A 104 5.58 -4.06 18.08
C VAL A 104 4.91 -2.78 18.61
N MET A 105 4.13 -2.09 17.76
CA MET A 105 3.38 -0.87 18.09
C MET A 105 1.96 -1.15 18.61
N GLY A 106 1.61 -2.40 18.91
CA GLY A 106 0.37 -2.76 19.62
C GLY A 106 -0.89 -2.90 18.76
N TYR A 107 -0.84 -2.66 17.46
CA TYR A 107 -1.98 -2.86 16.54
C TYR A 107 -1.94 -4.23 15.85
N VAL A 108 -3.10 -4.77 15.49
CA VAL A 108 -3.19 -5.97 14.65
C VAL A 108 -3.23 -5.56 13.18
N SER A 109 -2.21 -5.93 12.41
CA SER A 109 -2.15 -5.54 11.00
C SER A 109 -3.32 -6.11 10.20
N ALA A 110 -3.88 -5.29 9.33
CA ALA A 110 -4.77 -5.75 8.27
C ALA A 110 -3.99 -6.66 7.33
N SER A 111 -4.55 -7.81 6.97
CA SER A 111 -3.94 -8.75 6.03
C SER A 111 -4.94 -9.23 4.99
N PRO A 112 -4.54 -9.26 3.70
CA PRO A 112 -5.43 -9.64 2.63
C PRO A 112 -5.56 -11.16 2.50
N PHE A 113 -6.70 -11.62 1.97
CA PHE A 113 -6.94 -13.02 1.63
C PHE A 113 -7.83 -13.15 0.40
N LEU A 114 -7.73 -14.27 -0.31
CA LEU A 114 -8.58 -14.53 -1.48
C LEU A 114 -10.04 -14.67 -1.04
N THR A 115 -10.93 -13.93 -1.68
CA THR A 115 -12.38 -14.06 -1.49
C THR A 115 -13.06 -13.87 -2.85
N PRO A 116 -13.28 -14.96 -3.61
CA PRO A 116 -13.89 -14.89 -4.93
C PRO A 116 -15.19 -14.08 -4.94
N GLY A 117 -15.29 -13.11 -5.84
CA GLY A 117 -16.46 -12.23 -5.96
C GLY A 117 -16.57 -11.09 -4.93
N ALA A 118 -15.72 -11.02 -3.90
CA ALA A 118 -15.69 -9.86 -3.00
C ALA A 118 -15.22 -8.61 -3.76
N VAL A 119 -15.89 -7.48 -3.57
CA VAL A 119 -15.54 -6.19 -4.17
C VAL A 119 -15.12 -5.23 -3.05
N ARG A 120 -14.00 -4.52 -3.24
CA ARG A 120 -13.43 -3.55 -2.29
C ARG A 120 -12.96 -2.30 -3.01
N GLU A 121 -13.21 -1.13 -2.44
CA GLU A 121 -12.48 0.07 -2.79
C GLU A 121 -11.21 0.17 -1.95
N LEU A 122 -10.08 0.43 -2.61
CA LEU A 122 -8.73 0.49 -2.03
C LEU A 122 -7.93 1.59 -2.74
N LEU A 123 -6.67 1.77 -2.36
CA LEU A 123 -5.73 2.65 -3.06
C LEU A 123 -4.54 1.86 -3.60
N VAL A 124 -4.01 2.29 -4.75
CA VAL A 124 -2.72 1.87 -5.30
C VAL A 124 -1.74 3.04 -5.17
N THR A 125 -0.70 2.88 -4.36
CA THR A 125 0.31 3.91 -4.08
C THR A 125 1.58 3.69 -4.90
N TRP A 126 2.05 4.68 -5.66
CA TRP A 126 3.09 4.51 -6.68
C TRP A 126 4.45 4.96 -6.20
N PHE A 127 5.26 4.05 -5.67
CA PHE A 127 6.57 4.37 -5.10
C PHE A 127 7.70 4.37 -6.13
N ASP A 128 8.53 5.41 -6.14
CA ASP A 128 9.85 5.32 -6.76
C ASP A 128 10.76 4.31 -6.01
N ALA A 129 11.94 4.01 -6.55
CA ALA A 129 12.83 2.99 -5.96
C ALA A 129 13.28 3.32 -4.52
N GLY A 130 13.45 4.60 -4.17
CA GLY A 130 13.83 5.03 -2.82
C GLY A 130 12.65 4.93 -1.85
N GLN A 131 11.48 5.43 -2.28
CA GLN A 131 10.22 5.31 -1.55
C GLN A 131 9.89 3.83 -1.25
N LEU A 132 10.06 2.94 -2.23
CA LEU A 132 9.76 1.52 -2.10
C LEU A 132 10.67 0.84 -1.07
N ALA A 133 11.97 1.15 -1.08
CA ALA A 133 12.94 0.60 -0.12
C ALA A 133 12.59 0.98 1.34
N VAL A 134 12.06 2.19 1.56
CA VAL A 134 11.55 2.64 2.86
C VAL A 134 10.34 1.83 3.31
N ILE A 135 9.39 1.58 2.39
CA ILE A 135 8.23 0.72 2.69
C ILE A 135 8.69 -0.69 3.05
N GLU A 136 9.57 -1.32 2.27
CA GLU A 136 10.10 -2.66 2.59
C GLU A 136 10.83 -2.72 3.94
N ALA A 137 11.69 -1.74 4.23
CA ALA A 137 12.40 -1.64 5.50
C ALA A 137 11.45 -1.49 6.71
N SER A 138 10.24 -0.98 6.49
CA SER A 138 9.20 -0.88 7.52
C SER A 138 8.34 -2.15 7.69
N GLU A 139 8.26 -3.01 6.67
CA GLU A 139 7.34 -4.16 6.60
C GLU A 139 8.03 -5.51 6.86
N ARG A 140 9.19 -5.53 7.54
CA ARG A 140 10.09 -6.70 7.78
C ARG A 140 9.47 -7.97 8.36
N ALA A 141 8.20 -7.95 8.74
CA ALA A 141 7.43 -9.11 9.16
C ALA A 141 6.75 -9.87 7.99
N TYR A 142 6.90 -9.38 6.76
CA TYR A 142 6.12 -9.81 5.59
C TYR A 142 6.95 -9.85 4.31
N ASP A 143 6.74 -10.89 3.51
CA ASP A 143 7.35 -11.04 2.18
C ASP A 143 6.43 -10.50 1.08
N ARG A 144 7.02 -9.90 0.04
CA ARG A 144 6.34 -9.53 -1.21
C ARG A 144 5.65 -10.74 -1.84
N ALA A 145 4.32 -10.78 -1.90
CA ALA A 145 3.58 -11.89 -2.53
C ALA A 145 2.62 -11.44 -3.65
N TRP A 146 2.64 -12.12 -4.80
CA TRP A 146 1.92 -11.65 -5.97
C TRP A 146 0.49 -12.21 -6.04
N PRO A 147 -0.54 -11.41 -6.35
CA PRO A 147 -1.89 -11.91 -6.55
C PRO A 147 -1.94 -13.04 -7.59
N PRO A 148 -2.57 -14.18 -7.27
CA PRO A 148 -2.72 -15.28 -8.22
C PRO A 148 -3.62 -14.88 -9.39
N GLY A 149 -2.98 -14.49 -10.49
CA GLY A 149 -3.51 -14.50 -11.85
C GLY A 149 -4.94 -13.97 -12.04
N SER A 150 -5.85 -14.87 -12.45
CA SER A 150 -7.22 -14.59 -12.87
C SER A 150 -8.16 -14.14 -11.75
N ASP A 151 -7.81 -14.47 -10.52
CA ASP A 151 -8.77 -14.54 -9.41
C ASP A 151 -8.92 -13.19 -8.71
N ILE A 152 -7.96 -12.29 -8.93
CA ILE A 152 -7.99 -10.89 -8.51
C ILE A 152 -8.03 -9.98 -9.74
N ARG A 153 -8.88 -8.94 -9.69
CA ARG A 153 -8.93 -7.86 -10.69
C ARG A 153 -8.79 -6.53 -9.97
N ILE A 154 -8.06 -5.60 -10.55
CA ILE A 154 -7.81 -4.26 -9.99
C ILE A 154 -8.08 -3.27 -11.11
N GLU A 155 -9.03 -2.36 -10.89
CA GLU A 155 -9.48 -1.36 -11.85
C GLU A 155 -9.39 0.00 -11.18
N THR A 156 -8.59 0.92 -11.72
CA THR A 156 -8.41 2.28 -11.20
C THR A 156 -9.64 3.14 -11.51
N ASP A 157 -9.80 4.26 -10.79
CA ASP A 157 -10.81 5.27 -11.11
C ASP A 157 -10.61 5.92 -12.51
N ALA A 158 -9.38 5.92 -13.02
CA ALA A 158 -9.05 6.21 -14.43
C ALA A 158 -9.63 5.19 -15.45
N GLY A 159 -10.26 4.10 -14.99
CA GLY A 159 -10.78 3.01 -15.82
C GLY A 159 -9.70 2.03 -16.32
N GLU A 160 -8.44 2.23 -15.96
CA GLU A 160 -7.36 1.32 -16.32
C GLU A 160 -7.37 0.08 -15.42
N ARG A 161 -7.36 -1.11 -16.04
CA ARG A 161 -7.20 -2.39 -15.35
C ARG A 161 -5.73 -2.74 -15.16
N LEU A 162 -5.27 -2.70 -13.91
CA LEU A 162 -3.91 -3.12 -13.54
C LEU A 162 -3.79 -4.66 -13.58
N PRO A 163 -2.71 -5.23 -14.17
CA PRO A 163 -2.52 -6.68 -14.15
C PRO A 163 -2.28 -7.19 -12.71
N ALA A 164 -2.98 -8.26 -12.33
CA ALA A 164 -2.83 -8.90 -11.02
C ALA A 164 -1.37 -9.34 -10.75
N ARG A 165 -0.75 -9.97 -11.75
CA ARG A 165 0.67 -10.43 -11.75
C ARG A 165 1.72 -9.33 -11.68
N SER A 166 1.29 -8.09 -11.65
CA SER A 166 2.24 -7.04 -11.34
C SER A 166 2.33 -6.88 -9.83
N CYS A 167 1.24 -7.07 -9.06
CA CYS A 167 1.11 -6.70 -7.63
C CYS A 167 1.97 -7.56 -6.68
N THR A 168 2.40 -7.04 -5.51
CA THR A 168 3.22 -7.73 -4.46
C THR A 168 2.90 -7.32 -3.01
N SER A 169 2.15 -8.09 -2.21
CA SER A 169 1.83 -7.72 -0.83
C SER A 169 3.09 -7.57 0.02
N THR A 170 3.43 -6.38 0.50
CA THR A 170 3.81 -6.31 1.92
C THR A 170 2.57 -6.72 2.73
N GLY A 171 2.69 -7.18 3.97
CA GLY A 171 1.55 -7.81 4.67
C GLY A 171 0.33 -6.92 4.91
N THR A 172 0.45 -5.64 4.53
CA THR A 172 -0.55 -4.59 4.52
C THR A 172 -0.80 -3.95 3.14
N ALA A 173 -0.12 -4.32 2.01
CA ALA A 173 -0.27 -3.64 0.70
C ALA A 173 0.38 -4.32 -0.57
N TYR A 174 -0.29 -4.57 -1.73
CA TYR A 174 0.25 -5.27 -2.93
C TYR A 174 0.93 -4.46 -4.10
N CYS A 175 2.27 -4.43 -4.25
CA CYS A 175 3.13 -3.71 -5.25
C CYS A 175 3.20 -4.11 -6.77
N THR A 176 2.87 -3.28 -7.78
CA THR A 176 2.52 -3.64 -9.20
C THR A 176 3.62 -3.47 -10.32
N THR A 177 4.49 -4.45 -10.68
CA THR A 177 5.60 -4.30 -11.72
C THR A 177 5.59 -5.22 -12.98
N ALA A 178 6.25 -4.78 -14.08
CA ALA A 178 6.39 -5.45 -15.40
C ALA A 178 7.62 -6.43 -15.50
N PRO A 179 7.95 -7.07 -16.65
CA PRO A 179 8.45 -8.45 -16.68
C PRO A 179 9.89 -8.66 -16.17
N ALA A 180 10.03 -9.61 -15.23
CA ALA A 180 11.29 -10.30 -14.92
C ALA A 180 11.20 -11.80 -15.34
N ARG A 181 12.35 -12.46 -15.53
CA ARG A 181 12.42 -13.77 -16.22
C ARG A 181 11.97 -14.96 -15.35
N PRO A 182 11.50 -16.09 -15.93
CA PRO A 182 10.79 -17.15 -15.19
C PRO A 182 11.60 -18.06 -14.25
N ALA A 183 12.84 -17.72 -13.90
CA ALA A 183 13.78 -18.68 -13.30
C ALA A 183 13.57 -18.94 -11.79
N ASP A 184 13.06 -17.96 -11.04
CA ASP A 184 13.27 -17.90 -9.58
C ASP A 184 12.05 -18.30 -8.72
N ILE A 185 11.01 -18.88 -9.32
CA ILE A 185 9.66 -18.99 -8.71
C ILE A 185 9.46 -20.25 -7.82
N ARG A 186 10.44 -21.16 -7.69
CA ARG A 186 10.18 -22.52 -7.18
C ARG A 186 10.20 -22.75 -5.66
N ASP A 187 10.64 -21.81 -4.82
CA ASP A 187 10.88 -22.08 -3.38
C ASP A 187 10.14 -21.20 -2.36
N SER A 188 9.37 -20.19 -2.77
CA SER A 188 8.82 -19.17 -1.85
C SER A 188 7.54 -19.55 -1.07
N VAL A 189 7.23 -20.85 -0.92
CA VAL A 189 6.13 -21.33 -0.05
C VAL A 189 6.70 -22.20 1.07
N ARG A 190 7.42 -21.56 2.00
CA ARG A 190 7.68 -22.09 3.34
C ARG A 190 7.44 -21.00 4.38
N CYS A 191 6.30 -21.07 5.06
CA CYS A 191 6.19 -20.47 6.38
C CYS A 191 7.24 -21.14 7.28
N SER A 192 8.28 -20.39 7.69
CA SER A 192 9.22 -20.87 8.70
C SER A 192 8.47 -21.16 10.00
N PRO A 193 8.47 -22.41 10.51
CA PRO A 193 7.93 -22.69 11.83
C PRO A 193 8.82 -22.02 12.89
N ASN A 194 8.22 -21.35 13.87
CA ASN A 194 8.97 -20.74 14.98
C ASN A 194 9.81 -21.80 15.70
N SER A 195 11.14 -21.67 15.65
CA SER A 195 12.07 -22.50 16.41
C SER A 195 12.21 -21.99 17.85
N SER A 196 11.13 -22.03 18.64
CA SER A 196 11.17 -21.87 20.09
C SER A 196 11.52 -23.21 20.77
N GLY A 197 12.72 -23.71 20.48
CA GLY A 197 13.29 -24.90 21.11
C GLY A 197 13.78 -24.60 22.52
N ASN A 198 13.09 -25.15 23.52
CA ASN A 198 13.37 -24.94 24.94
C ASN A 198 14.83 -25.30 25.31
N ARG A 199 15.53 -24.39 26.01
CA ARG A 199 16.90 -24.62 26.50
C ARG A 199 16.88 -25.09 27.96
N ARG A 200 16.94 -26.43 28.12
CA ARG A 200 17.39 -27.24 29.27
C ARG A 200 17.23 -26.67 30.69
N GLY A 201 16.46 -27.40 31.50
CA GLY A 201 16.48 -27.42 32.96
C GLY A 201 15.83 -28.71 33.41
#